data_AF-A0A2V0PEJ4-F1
#
_entry.id   AF-A0A2V0PEJ4-F1
#
_cell.length_a   1.000
_cell.length_b   1.000
_cell.length_c   1.000
_cell.angle_alpha   90.00
_cell.angle_beta   90.00
_cell.angle_gamma   90.00
#
_symmetry.space_group_name_H-M   'P 1'
#
loop_
_entity.id
_entity.type
_entity.pdbx_description
1 polymer ?
#
loop_
_entity_poly.entity_id
_entity_poly.type
_entity_poly.pdbx_seq_one_letter_code
_entity_poly.pdbx_strand_id
1 'polypeptide(L)'
;MEPRIHGIQSSCGLRSSLRQRQRCSGAAPPPPRRRAAPPPPRAFTLKRGGSGEALEFGDKPSVSVGSAPDADVVVPGAEAAHAVLTTKGRQLFLTALVGEEVFDSSATWIDGDEARPRVAYVLSSGSTLEFGARGAPGAAFAVAFEEPSGANPLVEMLLRGAAAGASDEVRRALDGGP
;
A
#
# COMPACT_ATOMS: atom_id res chain seq x y z
N MET A 1 64.01 19.92 -52.22
CA MET A 1 64.87 19.41 -51.13
C MET A 1 64.14 18.22 -50.52
N GLU A 2 64.54 17.01 -50.92
CA GLU A 2 64.21 15.75 -50.22
C GLU A 2 64.97 15.69 -48.87
N PRO A 3 64.59 14.80 -47.91
CA PRO A 3 64.96 13.39 -48.02
C PRO A 3 63.81 12.40 -47.77
N ARG A 4 63.89 11.31 -48.54
CA ARG A 4 63.32 9.98 -48.32
C ARG A 4 63.88 9.36 -47.03
N ILE A 5 63.08 8.55 -46.33
CA ILE A 5 63.59 7.44 -45.52
C ILE A 5 62.84 6.16 -45.88
N HIS A 6 63.64 5.16 -46.25
CA HIS A 6 63.29 3.77 -46.52
C HIS A 6 63.28 2.92 -45.24
N GLY A 7 62.58 1.79 -45.32
CA GLY A 7 62.86 0.57 -44.54
C GLY A 7 61.83 0.30 -43.43
N ILE A 8 61.46 -0.94 -43.09
CA ILE A 8 62.07 -2.25 -43.34
C ILE A 8 60.94 -3.31 -43.25
N GLN A 9 60.93 -4.26 -44.19
CA GLN A 9 60.22 -5.53 -44.04
C GLN A 9 61.02 -6.47 -43.13
N SER A 10 60.39 -7.11 -42.15
CA SER A 10 60.79 -8.40 -41.57
C SER A 10 59.84 -8.73 -40.43
N SER A 11 59.46 -9.95 -40.08
CA SER A 11 59.48 -11.29 -40.67
C SER A 11 58.84 -12.18 -39.59
N CYS A 12 58.15 -13.23 -40.02
CA CYS A 12 58.00 -14.52 -39.33
C CYS A 12 57.83 -14.54 -37.80
N GLY A 13 56.62 -14.91 -37.37
CA GLY A 13 56.33 -15.42 -36.03
C GLY A 13 55.29 -16.53 -36.06
N LEU A 14 55.58 -17.62 -36.79
CA LEU A 14 54.88 -18.90 -36.63
C LEU A 14 55.19 -19.46 -35.23
N ARG A 15 54.16 -19.61 -34.38
CA ARG A 15 54.13 -20.57 -33.25
C ARG A 15 52.70 -20.73 -32.73
N SER A 16 52.04 -21.75 -33.29
CA SER A 16 51.25 -22.77 -32.58
C SER A 16 50.88 -22.55 -31.09
N SER A 17 49.58 -22.40 -30.81
CA SER A 17 48.89 -23.03 -29.66
C SER A 17 47.37 -22.99 -29.93
N LEU A 18 46.76 -24.06 -30.44
CA LEU A 18 46.10 -25.12 -29.65
C LEU A 18 45.32 -24.59 -28.43
N ARG A 19 44.01 -24.86 -28.45
CA ARG A 19 42.96 -24.54 -27.46
C ARG A 19 42.54 -23.07 -27.60
N GLN A 20 41.30 -22.75 -27.93
CA GLN A 20 40.16 -23.09 -27.08
C GLN A 20 38.88 -22.98 -27.90
N ARG A 21 38.21 -24.12 -28.10
CA ARG A 21 36.78 -24.15 -28.41
C ARG A 21 36.05 -23.47 -27.25
N GLN A 22 35.69 -22.20 -27.39
CA GLN A 22 34.70 -21.58 -26.52
C GLN A 22 33.44 -21.32 -27.32
N ARG A 23 32.49 -22.21 -27.05
CA ARG A 23 31.10 -22.21 -27.49
C ARG A 23 30.52 -20.81 -27.30
N CYS A 24 30.13 -20.18 -28.40
CA CYS A 24 29.09 -19.16 -28.35
C CYS A 24 27.78 -19.89 -28.02
N SER A 25 27.55 -20.14 -26.74
CA SER A 25 26.21 -20.48 -26.25
C SER A 25 25.39 -19.20 -26.38
N GLY A 26 24.61 -19.09 -27.45
CA GLY A 26 23.60 -18.04 -27.57
C GLY A 26 22.65 -18.14 -26.39
N ALA A 27 22.76 -17.20 -25.45
CA ALA A 27 21.79 -17.05 -24.39
C ALA A 27 20.46 -16.63 -25.04
N ALA A 28 19.42 -17.43 -24.85
CA ALA A 28 18.07 -17.05 -25.22
C ALA A 28 17.70 -15.73 -24.52
N PRO A 29 16.92 -14.84 -25.17
CA PRO A 29 16.46 -13.61 -24.53
C PRO A 29 15.70 -13.96 -23.24
N PRO A 30 15.90 -13.21 -22.15
CA PRO A 30 15.15 -13.43 -20.92
C PRO A 30 13.64 -13.33 -21.24
N PRO A 31 12.80 -14.19 -20.66
CA PRO A 31 11.36 -14.11 -20.86
C PRO A 31 10.88 -12.70 -20.45
N PRO A 32 9.90 -12.12 -21.17
CA PRO A 32 9.34 -10.84 -20.78
C PRO A 32 8.86 -10.97 -19.34
N ARG A 33 9.42 -10.15 -18.44
CA ARG A 33 8.91 -10.03 -17.07
C ARG A 33 7.43 -9.69 -17.22
N ARG A 34 6.55 -10.63 -16.87
CA ARG A 34 5.13 -10.34 -16.66
C ARG A 34 5.11 -9.16 -15.70
N ARG A 35 4.80 -7.96 -16.19
CA ARG A 35 4.43 -6.85 -15.31
C ARG A 35 3.26 -7.38 -14.51
N ALA A 36 3.46 -7.56 -13.22
CA ALA A 36 2.35 -7.82 -12.31
C ALA A 36 1.31 -6.74 -12.61
N ALA A 37 0.07 -7.17 -12.83
CA ALA A 37 -1.03 -6.23 -12.98
C ALA A 37 -0.95 -5.23 -11.82
N PRO A 38 -1.15 -3.92 -12.07
CA PRO A 38 -1.22 -2.97 -10.97
C PRO A 38 -2.22 -3.54 -9.96
N PRO A 39 -1.83 -3.63 -8.67
CA PRO A 39 -2.73 -4.12 -7.64
C PRO A 39 -4.05 -3.36 -7.74
N PRO A 40 -5.20 -4.01 -7.52
CA PRO A 40 -6.46 -3.30 -7.56
C PRO A 40 -6.37 -2.09 -6.61
N PRO A 41 -6.97 -0.97 -7.02
CA PRO A 41 -7.06 0.17 -6.15
C PRO A 41 -7.70 -0.22 -4.81
N ARG A 42 -7.14 0.27 -3.71
CA ARG A 42 -7.68 -0.04 -2.38
C ARG A 42 -8.74 0.97 -2.04
N ALA A 43 -10.00 0.56 -2.17
CA ALA A 43 -11.10 1.26 -1.56
C ALA A 43 -10.89 1.32 -0.04
N PHE A 44 -11.24 2.46 0.55
CA PHE A 44 -11.39 2.59 1.98
C PHE A 44 -12.80 3.01 2.33
N THR A 45 -13.21 2.63 3.52
CA THR A 45 -14.52 2.87 4.09
C THR A 45 -14.35 3.56 5.43
N LEU A 46 -15.15 4.60 5.68
CA LEU A 46 -15.27 5.21 7.00
C LEU A 46 -16.59 4.76 7.62
N LYS A 47 -16.52 4.10 8.77
CA LYS A 47 -17.70 3.70 9.54
C LYS A 47 -17.99 4.72 10.61
N ARG A 48 -19.14 5.38 10.56
CA ARG A 48 -19.55 6.38 11.55
C ARG A 48 -19.97 5.69 12.86
N GLY A 49 -19.31 6.07 13.94
CA GLY A 49 -19.62 5.65 15.30
C GLY A 49 -21.00 6.17 15.71
N GLY A 50 -21.89 5.25 16.12
CA GLY A 50 -23.24 5.55 16.59
C GLY A 50 -24.36 5.24 15.60
N SER A 51 -24.16 5.44 14.29
CA SER A 51 -25.15 5.07 13.26
C SER A 51 -24.85 3.76 12.52
N GLY A 52 -23.59 3.32 12.52
CA GLY A 52 -23.15 2.15 11.76
C GLY A 52 -23.11 2.38 10.25
N GLU A 53 -23.34 3.61 9.81
CA GLU A 53 -23.27 4.04 8.42
C GLU A 53 -21.82 3.92 7.92
N ALA A 54 -21.65 3.24 6.79
CA ALA A 54 -20.37 3.02 6.15
C ALA A 54 -20.30 3.87 4.88
N LEU A 55 -19.37 4.82 4.85
CA LEU A 55 -19.12 5.69 3.71
C LEU A 55 -17.94 5.12 2.92
N GLU A 56 -18.21 4.64 1.70
CA GLU A 56 -17.20 4.04 0.82
C GLU A 56 -16.64 5.10 -0.13
N PHE A 57 -15.31 5.29 -0.09
CA PHE A 57 -14.64 6.33 -0.87
C PHE A 57 -13.86 5.82 -2.06
N GLY A 58 -13.91 4.51 -2.35
CA GLY A 58 -13.31 3.90 -3.53
C GLY A 58 -11.88 4.42 -3.81
N ASP A 59 -11.68 4.92 -5.03
CA ASP A 59 -10.42 5.48 -5.53
C ASP A 59 -10.22 6.97 -5.33
N LYS A 60 -11.05 7.62 -4.51
CA LYS A 60 -11.02 9.07 -4.41
C LYS A 60 -9.67 9.52 -3.83
N PRO A 61 -8.89 10.38 -4.54
CA PRO A 61 -7.53 10.74 -4.13
C PRO A 61 -7.53 11.65 -2.90
N SER A 62 -8.60 12.42 -2.71
CA SER A 62 -8.76 13.36 -1.60
C SER A 62 -10.22 13.38 -1.18
N VAL A 63 -10.47 13.24 0.12
CA VAL A 63 -11.78 13.27 0.76
C VAL A 63 -11.78 14.39 1.79
N SER A 64 -12.73 15.31 1.65
CA SER A 64 -12.89 16.46 2.55
C SER A 64 -13.80 16.12 3.73
N VAL A 65 -13.44 16.59 4.91
CA VAL A 65 -14.21 16.37 6.15
C VAL A 65 -14.50 17.72 6.80
N GLY A 66 -15.76 17.97 7.15
CA GLY A 66 -16.17 19.21 7.81
C GLY A 66 -17.68 19.36 7.89
N SER A 67 -18.16 20.51 8.34
CA SER A 67 -19.61 20.82 8.41
C SER A 67 -20.16 21.46 7.14
N ALA A 68 -19.31 21.77 6.16
CA ALA A 68 -19.75 22.35 4.90
C ALA A 68 -20.64 21.37 4.10
N PRO A 69 -21.69 21.85 3.41
CA PRO A 69 -22.63 20.98 2.69
C PRO A 69 -22.03 20.33 1.44
N ASP A 70 -20.89 20.83 0.95
CA ASP A 70 -20.10 20.30 -0.15
C ASP A 70 -18.97 19.37 0.30
N ALA A 71 -18.81 19.16 1.62
CA ALA A 71 -17.84 18.21 2.16
C ALA A 71 -18.25 16.75 1.85
N ASP A 72 -17.26 15.90 1.60
CA ASP A 72 -17.49 14.48 1.33
C ASP A 72 -17.99 13.73 2.56
N VAL A 73 -17.47 14.11 3.72
CA VAL A 73 -17.93 13.63 5.03
C VAL A 73 -18.44 14.83 5.80
N VAL A 74 -19.76 14.96 5.86
CA VAL A 74 -20.42 16.01 6.63
C VAL A 74 -20.45 15.61 8.10
N VAL A 75 -19.75 16.37 8.96
CA VAL A 75 -19.72 16.18 10.42
C VAL A 75 -20.42 17.38 11.08
N PRO A 76 -21.64 17.20 11.62
CA PRO A 76 -22.32 18.28 12.34
C PRO A 76 -21.50 18.73 13.56
N GLY A 77 -21.34 20.05 13.72
CA GLY A 77 -20.62 20.63 14.87
C GLY A 77 -19.09 20.68 14.71
N ALA A 78 -18.55 20.19 13.59
CA ALA A 78 -17.16 20.46 13.20
C ALA A 78 -17.03 21.80 12.44
N GLU A 79 -15.80 22.26 12.25
CA GLU A 79 -15.49 23.38 11.38
C GLU A 79 -15.85 23.09 9.91
N ALA A 80 -16.12 24.15 9.13
CA ALA A 80 -16.58 24.01 7.74
C ALA A 80 -15.59 23.19 6.89
N ALA A 81 -14.29 23.46 7.05
CA ALA A 81 -13.20 22.68 6.48
C ALA A 81 -12.29 22.19 7.62
N HIS A 82 -12.58 21.00 8.13
CA HIS A 82 -11.99 20.50 9.38
C HIS A 82 -10.75 19.63 9.13
N ALA A 83 -10.86 18.65 8.23
CA ALA A 83 -9.74 17.76 7.91
C ALA A 83 -9.80 17.29 6.45
N VAL A 84 -8.68 16.79 5.95
CA VAL A 84 -8.58 16.18 4.63
C VAL A 84 -7.92 14.82 4.74
N LEU A 85 -8.56 13.84 4.13
CA LEU A 85 -8.04 12.49 3.93
C LEU A 85 -7.47 12.40 2.53
N THR A 86 -6.18 12.07 2.40
CA THR A 86 -5.50 11.96 1.10
C THR A 86 -4.96 10.56 0.91
N THR A 87 -5.25 9.96 -0.23
CA THR A 87 -4.71 8.64 -0.61
C THR A 87 -3.46 8.85 -1.45
N LYS A 88 -2.30 8.36 -0.97
CA LYS A 88 -1.05 8.34 -1.73
C LYS A 88 -0.54 6.91 -1.86
N GLY A 89 -0.64 6.36 -3.06
CA GLY A 89 -0.28 4.97 -3.33
C GLY A 89 -1.20 4.01 -2.57
N ARG A 90 -0.66 3.30 -1.57
CA ARG A 90 -1.41 2.35 -0.73
C ARG A 90 -1.70 2.87 0.68
N GLN A 91 -1.33 4.12 0.97
CA GLN A 91 -1.45 4.72 2.29
C GLN A 91 -2.51 5.80 2.27
N LEU A 92 -3.31 5.83 3.33
CA LEU A 92 -4.24 6.90 3.62
C LEU A 92 -3.58 7.84 4.62
N PHE A 93 -3.67 9.14 4.35
CA PHE A 93 -3.14 10.18 5.21
C PHE A 93 -4.27 11.05 5.72
N LEU A 94 -4.27 11.38 7.00
CA LEU A 94 -5.12 12.41 7.58
C LEU A 94 -4.32 13.68 7.81
N THR A 95 -4.86 14.82 7.38
CA THR A 95 -4.33 16.14 7.72
C THR A 95 -5.43 16.96 8.36
N ALA A 96 -5.28 17.29 9.64
CA ALA A 96 -6.16 18.23 10.33
C ALA A 96 -5.88 19.65 9.81
N LEU A 97 -6.91 20.43 9.48
CA LEU A 97 -6.75 21.81 9.00
C LEU A 97 -6.86 22.84 10.12
N VAL A 98 -7.52 22.47 11.22
CA VAL A 98 -7.87 23.31 12.38
C VAL A 98 -7.25 22.75 13.68
N GLY A 99 -7.28 23.53 14.78
CA GLY A 99 -6.68 23.15 16.06
C GLY A 99 -5.32 23.78 16.40
N GLU A 100 -4.95 24.93 15.81
CA GLU A 100 -3.73 25.67 16.23
C GLU A 100 -3.99 26.58 17.45
N GLU A 101 -5.24 26.99 17.68
CA GLU A 101 -5.56 27.98 18.72
C GLU A 101 -5.80 27.32 20.07
N VAL A 102 -5.23 27.91 21.14
CA VAL A 102 -5.24 27.39 22.51
C VAL A 102 -6.65 27.21 23.10
N PHE A 103 -7.66 27.86 22.52
CA PHE A 103 -9.06 27.80 22.97
C PHE A 103 -9.98 27.14 21.95
N ASP A 104 -9.43 26.51 20.92
CA ASP A 104 -10.20 25.86 19.89
C ASP A 104 -10.55 24.43 20.31
N SER A 105 -11.85 24.15 20.43
CA SER A 105 -12.36 22.81 20.74
C SER A 105 -12.57 21.95 19.48
N SER A 106 -12.16 22.45 18.30
CA SER A 106 -12.29 21.77 17.02
C SER A 106 -11.06 20.93 16.63
N ALA A 107 -10.39 20.30 17.60
CA ALA A 107 -9.27 19.42 17.32
C ALA A 107 -9.70 18.15 16.55
N THR A 108 -8.74 17.52 15.87
CA THR A 108 -8.90 16.18 15.30
C THR A 108 -8.16 15.18 16.19
N TRP A 109 -8.77 14.03 16.45
CA TRP A 109 -8.18 12.97 17.27
C TRP A 109 -7.97 11.70 16.44
N ILE A 110 -6.82 11.05 16.62
CA ILE A 110 -6.46 9.80 15.99
C ILE A 110 -6.11 8.81 17.10
N ASP A 111 -6.83 7.69 17.17
CA ASP A 111 -6.62 6.64 18.16
C ASP A 111 -6.60 7.14 19.62
N GLY A 112 -7.30 8.25 19.88
CA GLY A 112 -7.42 8.89 21.20
C GLY A 112 -6.40 10.00 21.48
N ASP A 113 -5.42 10.20 20.59
CA ASP A 113 -4.41 11.26 20.66
C ASP A 113 -4.77 12.44 19.76
N GLU A 114 -4.44 13.65 20.19
CA GLU A 114 -4.70 14.86 19.41
C GLU A 114 -3.73 14.97 18.23
N ALA A 115 -4.29 15.05 17.02
CA ALA A 115 -3.52 15.25 15.80
C ALA A 115 -3.12 16.72 15.69
N ARG A 116 -1.84 16.95 15.40
CA ARG A 116 -1.35 18.31 15.16
C ARG A 116 -1.92 18.85 13.84
N PRO A 117 -2.39 20.11 13.82
CA PRO A 117 -2.82 20.76 12.60
C PRO A 117 -1.70 20.78 11.55
N ARG A 118 -2.10 20.63 10.28
CA ARG A 118 -1.24 20.67 9.08
C ARG A 118 -0.15 19.61 9.02
N VAL A 119 -0.20 18.61 9.90
CA VAL A 119 0.66 17.42 9.88
C VAL A 119 -0.11 16.27 9.25
N ALA A 120 0.55 15.54 8.34
CA ALA A 120 -0.02 14.37 7.69
C ALA A 120 0.28 13.10 8.50
N TYR A 121 -0.75 12.45 9.01
CA TYR A 121 -0.68 11.20 9.77
C TYR A 121 -1.06 10.02 8.90
N VAL A 122 -0.27 8.94 8.92
CA VAL A 122 -0.61 7.71 8.21
C VAL A 122 -1.69 6.96 8.99
N LEU A 123 -2.77 6.59 8.32
CA LEU A 123 -3.86 5.81 8.90
C LEU A 123 -3.76 4.33 8.53
N SER A 124 -4.13 3.48 9.48
CA SER A 124 -4.19 2.02 9.30
C SER A 124 -5.63 1.52 9.40
N SER A 125 -5.87 0.29 8.95
CA SER A 125 -7.18 -0.34 9.15
C SER A 125 -7.44 -0.47 10.64
N GLY A 126 -8.62 -0.10 11.10
CA GLY A 126 -8.98 -0.07 12.51
C GLY A 126 -8.65 1.24 13.23
N SER A 127 -7.95 2.19 12.59
CA SER A 127 -7.72 3.51 13.19
C SER A 127 -9.05 4.20 13.50
N THR A 128 -9.15 4.81 14.68
CA THR A 128 -10.30 5.59 15.12
C THR A 128 -10.02 7.08 14.95
N LEU A 129 -10.94 7.79 14.32
CA LEU A 129 -10.85 9.22 14.05
C LEU A 129 -11.99 9.92 14.78
N GLU A 130 -11.72 11.04 15.43
CA GLU A 130 -12.77 11.94 15.93
C GLU A 130 -12.54 13.35 15.39
N PHE A 131 -13.61 13.97 14.91
CA PHE A 131 -13.56 15.31 14.31
C PHE A 131 -14.38 16.31 15.13
N GLY A 132 -13.71 17.28 15.74
CA GLY A 132 -14.34 18.29 16.59
C GLY A 132 -14.16 18.02 18.08
N ALA A 133 -15.13 18.44 18.89
CA ALA A 133 -15.08 18.21 20.33
C ALA A 133 -15.01 16.71 20.64
N ARG A 134 -14.02 16.31 21.44
CA ARG A 134 -13.80 14.91 21.80
C ARG A 134 -15.06 14.29 22.40
N GLY A 135 -15.44 13.11 21.91
CA GLY A 135 -16.65 12.42 22.37
C GLY A 135 -17.98 13.02 21.90
N ALA A 136 -17.96 13.98 20.96
CA ALA A 136 -19.19 14.48 20.36
C ALA A 136 -19.94 13.36 19.60
N PRO A 137 -21.26 13.22 19.78
CA PRO A 137 -22.03 12.19 19.09
C PRO A 137 -21.99 12.40 17.57
N GLY A 138 -21.64 11.34 16.82
CA GLY A 138 -21.54 11.39 15.35
C GLY A 138 -20.23 11.95 14.80
N ALA A 139 -19.29 12.34 15.67
CA ALA A 139 -17.95 12.82 15.30
C ALA A 139 -16.90 11.71 15.16
N ALA A 140 -17.20 10.50 15.67
CA ALA A 140 -16.28 9.37 15.66
C ALA A 140 -16.43 8.51 14.39
N PHE A 141 -15.31 8.06 13.83
CA PHE A 141 -15.23 7.23 12.63
C PHE A 141 -14.18 6.13 12.82
N ALA A 142 -14.44 4.94 12.29
CA ALA A 142 -13.45 3.88 12.17
C ALA A 142 -13.05 3.70 10.71
N VAL A 143 -11.74 3.65 10.46
CA VAL A 143 -11.19 3.41 9.13
C VAL A 143 -11.17 1.91 8.85
N ALA A 144 -11.71 1.49 7.72
CA ALA A 144 -11.56 0.14 7.22
C ALA A 144 -11.02 0.19 5.79
N PHE A 145 -9.99 -0.59 5.52
CA PHE A 145 -9.58 -0.85 4.13
C PHE A 145 -10.24 -2.14 3.66
N GLU A 146 -10.61 -2.21 2.39
CA GLU A 146 -10.86 -3.52 1.78
C GLU A 146 -9.56 -4.33 1.84
N GLU A 147 -9.56 -5.37 2.67
CA GLU A 147 -8.56 -6.42 2.53
C GLU A 147 -8.81 -7.11 1.18
N PRO A 148 -7.76 -7.39 0.39
CA PRO A 148 -7.95 -8.20 -0.79
C PRO A 148 -8.51 -9.56 -0.34
N SER A 149 -9.78 -9.80 -0.68
CA SER A 149 -10.42 -11.10 -0.55
C SER A 149 -9.54 -12.14 -1.26
N GLY A 150 -8.78 -12.86 -0.45
CA GLY A 150 -7.80 -13.83 -0.87
C GLY A 150 -7.29 -14.45 0.41
N ALA A 151 -7.69 -15.71 0.65
CA ALA A 151 -7.26 -16.47 1.80
C ALA A 151 -5.76 -16.24 2.03
N ASN A 152 -5.39 -15.74 3.21
CA ASN A 152 -4.01 -15.45 3.52
C ASN A 152 -3.21 -16.73 3.26
N PRO A 153 -2.25 -16.75 2.32
CA PRO A 153 -1.58 -18.00 1.93
C PRO A 153 -0.85 -18.64 3.10
N LEU A 154 -0.47 -17.85 4.12
CA LEU A 154 0.06 -18.38 5.37
C LEU A 154 -1.00 -19.12 6.19
N VAL A 155 -2.24 -18.62 6.21
CA VAL A 155 -3.37 -19.29 6.88
C VAL A 155 -3.74 -20.57 6.13
N GLU A 156 -3.75 -20.57 4.79
CA GLU A 156 -3.93 -21.80 4.01
C GLU A 156 -2.80 -22.81 4.25
N MET A 157 -1.54 -22.35 4.30
CA MET A 157 -0.40 -23.24 4.58
C MET A 157 -0.41 -23.76 6.01
N LEU A 158 -0.87 -22.97 6.99
CA LEU A 158 -1.01 -23.40 8.38
C LEU A 158 -2.14 -24.43 8.53
N LEU A 159 -3.30 -24.19 7.90
CA LEU A 159 -4.42 -25.13 7.86
C LEU A 159 -4.04 -26.43 7.15
N ARG A 160 -3.35 -26.34 5.99
CA ARG A 160 -2.83 -27.52 5.28
C ARG A 160 -1.75 -28.25 6.08
N GLY A 161 -0.88 -27.54 6.79
CA GLY A 161 0.14 -28.11 7.66
C GLY A 161 -0.46 -28.84 8.87
N ALA A 162 -1.50 -28.26 9.48
CA ALA A 162 -2.26 -28.90 10.56
C ALA A 162 -2.99 -30.15 10.07
N ALA A 163 -3.59 -30.12 8.86
CA ALA A 163 -4.20 -31.29 8.23
C ALA A 163 -3.18 -32.35 7.77
N ALA A 164 -1.93 -31.95 7.50
CA ALA A 164 -0.85 -32.85 7.14
C ALA A 164 -0.33 -33.68 8.33
N GLY A 165 -0.44 -33.15 9.56
CA GLY A 165 -0.02 -33.80 10.80
C GLY A 165 -1.15 -34.42 11.64
N ALA A 166 -2.39 -34.38 11.16
CA ALA A 166 -3.54 -34.93 11.87
C ALA A 166 -3.67 -36.46 11.67
N SER A 167 -4.05 -37.18 12.72
CA SER A 167 -4.34 -38.62 12.68
C SER A 167 -5.44 -38.96 11.65
N ASP A 168 -5.40 -40.16 11.08
CA ASP A 168 -6.28 -40.57 9.96
C ASP A 168 -7.79 -40.43 10.23
N GLU A 169 -8.22 -40.46 11.50
CA GLU A 169 -9.60 -40.20 11.90
C GLU A 169 -10.06 -38.76 11.63
N VAL A 170 -9.17 -37.77 11.76
CA VAL A 170 -9.47 -36.34 11.52
C VAL A 170 -9.47 -36.02 10.02
N ARG A 171 -8.62 -36.69 9.23
CA ARG A 171 -8.66 -36.61 7.77
C ARG A 171 -10.00 -37.07 7.21
N ARG A 172 -10.53 -38.20 7.70
CA ARG A 172 -11.85 -38.71 7.29
C ARG A 172 -13.00 -37.76 7.65
N ALA A 173 -12.91 -37.04 8.75
CA ALA A 173 -13.93 -36.06 9.15
C ALA A 173 -13.89 -34.76 8.32
N LEU A 174 -12.73 -34.39 7.78
CA LEU A 174 -12.55 -33.17 6.97
C LEU A 174 -12.81 -33.37 5.47
N ASP A 175 -12.55 -34.56 4.92
CA ASP A 175 -12.81 -34.88 3.51
C ASP A 175 -14.28 -35.17 3.18
N GLY A 176 -15.17 -35.14 4.19
CA GLY A 176 -16.60 -35.36 3.99
C GLY A 176 -16.95 -36.80 3.64
N GLY A 177 -17.41 -37.55 4.64
CA GLY A 177 -18.17 -38.78 4.42
C GLY A 177 -18.86 -39.19 5.73
N PRO A 178 -20.13 -39.63 5.70
CA PRO A 178 -20.76 -40.42 4.65
C PRO A 178 -21.40 -39.65 3.50
#